data_AF-A0A673VU56-F1
#
_entry.id   AF-A0A673VU56-F1
#
_cell.length_a   1.000
_cell.length_b   1.000
_cell.length_c   1.000
_cell.angle_alpha   90.00
_cell.angle_beta   90.00
_cell.angle_gamma   90.00
#
_symmetry.space_group_name_H-M   'P 1'
#
loop_
_entity.id
_entity.type
_entity.pdbx_description
1 polymer ?
#
loop_
_entity_poly.entity_id
_entity_poly.type
_entity_poly.pdbx_seq_one_letter_code
_entity_poly.pdbx_strand_id
1 'polypeptide(L)'
;MTLGTLRIKGNGLRAPHWHFNANEHGYLAQGTAWIGVVDAGGVVTTYNVTAGQVIFFPKNTLHWIKNVGSEDCFFLLFFSTHDELQTLDVDDVFFSLPEDIVSRSLKPEGGINFIRTFHKQKEDQGVNLPPNLAELVTNPSYVQSPDSLVWRYFYDLKGSKEYRFPGGVIQLAQYWKNGSELSSHEQIFSEFLNQHQNALTLSTLRIYNNGLRQPHFHFNANEMGYVISGCAKVISL
;
A
#
# COMPACT_ATOMS: atom_id res chain seq x y z
N MET A 1 -14.22 7.80 2.39
CA MET A 1 -12.77 7.65 2.53
C MET A 1 -12.44 7.62 4.01
N THR A 2 -11.60 6.67 4.41
CA THR A 2 -11.14 6.45 5.77
C THR A 2 -9.61 6.53 5.78
N LEU A 3 -9.02 7.07 6.84
CA LEU A 3 -7.57 7.17 7.03
C LEU A 3 -7.12 6.30 8.20
N GLY A 4 -6.00 5.61 8.03
CA GLY A 4 -5.30 4.87 9.07
C GLY A 4 -3.79 5.11 9.01
N THR A 5 -3.10 4.79 10.09
CA THR A 5 -1.64 4.77 10.11
C THR A 5 -1.16 3.36 10.42
N LEU A 6 -0.14 2.89 9.71
CA LEU A 6 0.47 1.59 9.93
C LEU A 6 1.94 1.76 10.30
N ARG A 7 2.36 1.14 11.40
CA ARG A 7 3.77 1.08 11.80
C ARG A 7 4.24 -0.38 11.80
N ILE A 8 5.26 -0.68 11.03
CA ILE A 8 5.85 -2.02 10.94
C ILE A 8 7.27 -1.95 11.49
N LYS A 9 7.53 -2.68 12.58
CA LYS A 9 8.87 -2.77 13.18
C LYS A 9 9.88 -3.37 12.21
N GLY A 10 11.17 -3.14 12.43
CA GLY A 10 12.25 -3.75 11.62
C GLY A 10 12.06 -5.27 11.50
N ASN A 11 12.18 -5.80 10.28
CA ASN A 11 11.88 -7.19 9.91
C ASN A 11 10.41 -7.66 10.12
N GLY A 12 9.52 -6.76 10.54
CA GLY A 12 8.10 -7.03 10.69
C GLY A 12 7.38 -7.12 9.34
N LEU A 13 6.19 -7.69 9.35
CA LEU A 13 5.37 -7.88 8.16
C LEU A 13 3.89 -7.66 8.50
N ARG A 14 3.19 -6.91 7.67
CA ARG A 14 1.72 -6.89 7.62
C ARG A 14 1.29 -8.06 6.75
N ALA A 15 0.66 -9.05 7.38
CA ALA A 15 0.28 -10.33 6.79
C ALA A 15 -0.41 -10.17 5.42
N PRO A 16 -0.26 -11.14 4.50
CA PRO A 16 -0.98 -11.11 3.23
C PRO A 16 -2.49 -11.00 3.43
N HIS A 17 -3.11 -10.02 2.80
CA HIS A 17 -4.53 -9.69 2.99
C HIS A 17 -5.12 -8.94 1.78
N TRP A 18 -6.44 -8.75 1.81
CA TRP A 18 -7.16 -7.91 0.85
C TRP A 18 -8.36 -7.24 1.51
N HIS A 19 -8.92 -6.22 0.83
CA HIS A 19 -10.11 -5.50 1.28
C HIS A 19 -11.29 -5.72 0.33
N PHE A 20 -12.45 -6.04 0.90
CA PHE A 20 -13.68 -6.32 0.13
C PHE A 20 -14.40 -5.07 -0.35
N ASN A 21 -14.26 -3.96 0.38
CA ASN A 21 -15.06 -2.76 0.19
C ASN A 21 -14.24 -1.49 -0.14
N ALA A 22 -12.92 -1.60 -0.26
CA ALA A 22 -12.06 -0.43 -0.48
C ALA A 22 -10.90 -0.70 -1.42
N ASN A 23 -10.55 0.32 -2.21
CA ASN A 23 -9.19 0.45 -2.73
C ASN A 23 -8.32 1.03 -1.61
N GLU A 24 -7.06 0.63 -1.54
CA GLU A 24 -6.05 1.17 -0.63
C GLU A 24 -5.06 2.05 -1.39
N HIS A 25 -4.80 3.24 -0.86
CA HIS A 25 -3.64 4.06 -1.22
C HIS A 25 -2.75 4.20 0.01
N GLY A 26 -1.44 4.06 -0.17
CA GLY A 26 -0.48 4.25 0.91
C GLY A 26 0.57 5.28 0.53
N TYR A 27 0.97 6.12 1.49
CA TYR A 27 2.17 6.94 1.40
C TYR A 27 3.16 6.48 2.46
N LEU A 28 4.36 6.07 2.04
CA LEU A 28 5.42 5.69 2.96
C LEU A 28 6.12 6.95 3.48
N ALA A 29 5.89 7.29 4.75
CA ALA A 29 6.48 8.47 5.37
C ALA A 29 7.89 8.22 5.94
N GLN A 30 8.20 6.98 6.34
CA GLN A 30 9.50 6.58 6.90
C GLN A 30 9.79 5.11 6.60
N GLY A 31 11.07 4.75 6.42
CA GLY A 31 11.52 3.37 6.25
C GLY A 31 11.56 2.87 4.80
N THR A 32 11.80 1.56 4.69
CA THR A 32 11.89 0.82 3.42
C THR A 32 11.07 -0.45 3.53
N ALA A 33 10.09 -0.59 2.65
CA ALA A 33 9.23 -1.75 2.59
C ALA A 33 9.42 -2.54 1.31
N TRP A 34 9.31 -3.86 1.41
CA TRP A 34 9.11 -4.74 0.28
C TRP A 34 7.62 -5.08 0.18
N ILE A 35 7.07 -4.92 -1.02
CA ILE A 35 5.66 -5.14 -1.32
C ILE A 35 5.55 -6.35 -2.24
N GLY A 36 4.51 -7.15 -2.02
CA GLY A 36 4.04 -8.06 -3.05
C GLY A 36 2.53 -8.00 -3.22
N VAL A 37 2.11 -8.29 -4.45
CA VAL A 37 0.74 -8.13 -4.94
C VAL A 37 0.41 -9.34 -5.80
N VAL A 38 -0.80 -9.88 -5.65
CA VAL A 38 -1.39 -10.87 -6.57
C VAL A 38 -2.67 -10.29 -7.12
N ASP A 39 -2.69 -10.06 -8.43
CA ASP A 39 -3.86 -9.50 -9.11
C ASP A 39 -4.91 -10.57 -9.46
N ALA A 40 -6.04 -10.13 -10.02
CA ALA A 40 -7.14 -11.03 -10.40
C ALA A 40 -6.75 -12.05 -11.48
N GLY A 41 -5.67 -11.81 -12.24
CA GLY A 41 -5.11 -12.75 -13.20
C GLY A 41 -4.12 -13.76 -12.58
N GLY A 42 -3.86 -13.66 -11.27
CA GLY A 42 -2.87 -14.47 -10.58
C GLY A 42 -1.42 -14.03 -10.85
N VAL A 43 -1.22 -12.84 -11.45
CA VAL A 43 0.12 -12.31 -11.70
C VAL A 43 0.68 -11.77 -10.40
N VAL A 44 1.85 -12.29 -10.02
CA VAL A 44 2.59 -11.82 -8.84
C VAL A 44 3.49 -10.66 -9.22
N THR A 45 3.33 -9.53 -8.53
CA THR A 45 4.17 -8.34 -8.70
C THR A 45 4.85 -8.01 -7.38
N THR A 46 6.16 -7.82 -7.40
CA THR A 46 6.99 -7.54 -6.20
C THR A 46 7.94 -6.39 -6.46
N TYR A 47 8.10 -5.50 -5.49
CA TYR A 47 8.93 -4.30 -5.60
C TYR A 47 9.25 -3.71 -4.24
N ASN A 48 10.27 -2.84 -4.19
CA ASN A 48 10.63 -2.08 -2.99
C ASN A 48 10.02 -0.68 -3.04
N VAL A 49 9.69 -0.16 -1.86
CA VAL A 49 9.16 1.19 -1.64
C VAL A 49 9.98 1.83 -0.52
N THR A 50 10.31 3.10 -0.69
CA THR A 50 11.06 3.91 0.27
C THR A 50 10.26 5.16 0.64
N ALA A 51 10.65 5.83 1.72
CA ALA A 51 10.02 7.08 2.15
C ALA A 51 9.84 8.07 0.98
N GLY A 52 8.66 8.70 0.93
CA GLY A 52 8.24 9.63 -0.11
C GLY A 52 7.54 8.99 -1.32
N GLN A 53 7.31 7.68 -1.32
CA GLN A 53 6.70 6.95 -2.44
C GLN A 53 5.29 6.47 -2.09
N VAL A 54 4.50 6.22 -3.13
CA VAL A 54 3.08 5.88 -3.03
C VAL A 54 2.84 4.46 -3.54
N ILE A 55 1.92 3.77 -2.86
CA ILE A 55 1.36 2.49 -3.28
C ILE A 55 -0.13 2.63 -3.55
N PHE A 56 -0.64 1.81 -4.47
CA PHE A 56 -2.06 1.69 -4.76
C PHE A 56 -2.43 0.22 -4.90
N PHE A 57 -3.44 -0.23 -4.18
CA PHE A 57 -4.02 -1.56 -4.32
C PHE A 57 -5.51 -1.46 -4.61
N PRO A 58 -5.96 -1.94 -5.78
CA PRO A 58 -7.38 -2.05 -6.05
C PRO A 58 -8.10 -2.96 -5.05
N LYS A 59 -9.38 -2.71 -4.85
CA LYS A 59 -10.28 -3.57 -4.08
C LYS A 59 -10.15 -5.04 -4.51
N ASN A 60 -10.18 -5.96 -3.55
CA ASN A 60 -9.98 -7.41 -3.74
C ASN A 60 -8.61 -7.83 -4.28
N THR A 61 -7.58 -6.98 -4.19
CA THR A 61 -6.21 -7.35 -4.56
C THR A 61 -5.48 -7.89 -3.33
N LEU A 62 -4.98 -9.12 -3.40
CA LEU A 62 -4.15 -9.71 -2.35
C LEU A 62 -2.79 -9.02 -2.34
N HIS A 63 -2.36 -8.52 -1.18
CA HIS A 63 -1.08 -7.85 -1.04
C HIS A 63 -0.50 -8.04 0.37
N TRP A 64 0.81 -7.78 0.52
CA TRP A 64 1.51 -7.79 1.81
C TRP A 64 2.59 -6.71 1.84
N ILE A 65 2.95 -6.30 3.05
CA ILE A 65 3.94 -5.24 3.28
C ILE A 65 4.94 -5.73 4.30
N LYS A 66 6.21 -5.77 3.91
CA LYS A 66 7.29 -6.19 4.79
C LYS A 66 8.27 -5.08 5.00
N ASN A 67 8.65 -4.81 6.24
CA ASN A 67 9.76 -3.92 6.51
C ASN A 67 11.08 -4.67 6.23
N VAL A 68 11.87 -4.13 5.30
CA VAL A 68 13.21 -4.64 4.94
C VAL A 68 14.33 -3.66 5.29
N GLY A 69 13.97 -2.52 5.90
CA GLY A 69 14.90 -1.53 6.42
C GLY A 69 15.33 -1.81 7.86
N SER A 70 16.31 -1.05 8.34
CA SER A 70 16.78 -1.08 9.73
C SER A 70 15.92 -0.25 10.70
N GLU A 71 15.09 0.65 10.17
CA GLU A 71 14.16 1.49 10.92
C GLU A 71 12.70 1.02 10.77
N ASP A 72 11.80 1.50 11.62
CA ASP A 72 10.37 1.24 11.47
C ASP A 72 9.83 1.83 10.15
N CYS A 73 9.01 1.07 9.43
CA CYS A 73 8.17 1.64 8.38
C CYS A 73 7.00 2.38 9.01
N PHE A 74 6.69 3.58 8.50
CA PHE A 74 5.50 4.34 8.88
C PHE A 74 4.71 4.73 7.64
N PHE A 75 3.54 4.11 7.46
CA PHE A 75 2.63 4.37 6.36
C PHE A 75 1.44 5.22 6.81
N LEU A 76 1.03 6.13 5.93
CA LEU A 76 -0.31 6.71 5.93
C LEU A 76 -1.15 5.95 4.91
N LEU A 77 -2.23 5.32 5.36
CA LEU A 77 -3.11 4.51 4.53
C LEU A 77 -4.46 5.19 4.36
N PHE A 78 -4.95 5.23 3.13
CA PHE A 78 -6.20 5.85 2.74
C PHE A 78 -7.04 4.82 2.01
N PHE A 79 -8.25 4.61 2.51
CA PHE A 79 -9.18 3.63 1.98
C PHE A 79 -10.36 4.34 1.33
N SER A 80 -10.77 3.90 0.13
CA SER A 80 -11.85 4.58 -0.59
C SER A 80 -13.22 4.48 0.10
N THR A 81 -13.43 3.49 0.97
CA THR A 81 -14.65 3.33 1.77
C THR A 81 -14.82 4.42 2.82
N HIS A 82 -16.05 4.71 3.20
CA HIS A 82 -16.39 5.52 4.38
C HIS A 82 -16.97 4.65 5.52
N ASP A 83 -17.31 3.39 5.21
CA ASP A 83 -17.75 2.39 6.18
C ASP A 83 -16.54 1.77 6.91
N GLU A 84 -16.83 0.90 7.87
CA GLU A 84 -15.83 0.03 8.47
C GLU A 84 -15.09 -0.77 7.38
N LEU A 85 -13.75 -0.76 7.46
CA LEU A 85 -12.90 -1.44 6.48
C LEU A 85 -13.06 -2.95 6.63
N GLN A 86 -13.45 -3.62 5.54
CA GLN A 86 -13.63 -5.07 5.53
C GLN A 86 -12.38 -5.74 4.97
N THR A 87 -11.52 -6.21 5.88
CA THR A 87 -10.25 -6.87 5.56
C THR A 87 -10.38 -8.37 5.77
N LEU A 88 -9.69 -9.16 4.94
CA LEU A 88 -9.51 -10.58 5.16
C LEU A 88 -8.05 -10.96 4.98
N ASP A 89 -7.49 -11.58 6.02
CA ASP A 89 -6.11 -12.03 6.06
C ASP A 89 -6.02 -13.50 5.58
N VAL A 90 -4.90 -13.86 4.95
CA VAL A 90 -4.70 -15.22 4.39
C VAL A 90 -4.67 -16.29 5.48
N ASP A 91 -4.16 -15.98 6.67
CA ASP A 91 -4.13 -16.90 7.80
C ASP A 91 -5.54 -17.16 8.35
N ASP A 92 -6.39 -16.14 8.42
CA ASP A 92 -7.80 -16.30 8.77
C ASP A 92 -8.53 -17.23 7.80
N VAL A 93 -8.30 -17.10 6.49
CA VAL A 93 -8.84 -18.03 5.50
C VAL A 93 -8.32 -19.43 5.71
N PHE A 94 -7.01 -19.58 5.91
CA PHE A 94 -6.38 -20.89 6.12
C PHE A 94 -6.99 -21.63 7.32
N PHE A 95 -7.15 -20.95 8.46
CA PHE A 95 -7.67 -21.55 9.69
C PHE A 95 -9.22 -21.63 9.75
N SER A 96 -9.92 -20.96 8.83
CA SER A 96 -11.39 -21.05 8.73
C SER A 96 -11.86 -22.15 7.77
N LEU A 97 -10.96 -22.75 7.00
CA LEU A 97 -11.27 -23.86 6.10
C LEU A 97 -11.02 -25.22 6.77
N PRO A 98 -11.84 -26.25 6.49
CA PRO A 98 -11.55 -27.61 6.93
C PRO A 98 -10.17 -28.08 6.46
N GLU A 99 -9.41 -28.71 7.36
CA GLU A 99 -8.02 -29.14 7.11
C GLU A 99 -7.87 -30.04 5.87
N ASP A 100 -8.86 -30.89 5.60
CA ASP A 100 -8.90 -31.78 4.45
C ASP A 100 -9.08 -31.02 3.13
N ILE A 101 -9.89 -29.96 3.13
CA ILE A 101 -10.07 -29.06 1.98
C ILE A 101 -8.78 -28.28 1.70
N VAL A 102 -8.14 -27.74 2.76
CA VAL A 102 -6.84 -27.05 2.64
C VAL A 102 -5.78 -28.01 2.10
N SER A 103 -5.69 -29.22 2.66
CA SER A 103 -4.73 -30.24 2.22
C SER A 103 -4.94 -30.64 0.76
N ARG A 104 -6.19 -30.83 0.33
CA ARG A 104 -6.52 -31.16 -1.06
C ARG A 104 -6.19 -30.02 -2.03
N SER A 105 -6.33 -28.77 -1.58
CA SER A 105 -6.09 -27.58 -2.39
C SER A 105 -4.60 -27.31 -2.58
N LEU A 106 -3.83 -27.35 -1.48
CA LEU A 106 -2.39 -27.06 -1.49
C LEU A 106 -1.52 -28.25 -1.90
N LYS A 107 -2.02 -29.48 -1.72
CA LYS A 107 -1.32 -30.75 -2.01
C LYS A 107 0.11 -30.81 -1.43
N PRO A 108 0.32 -30.45 -0.15
CA PRO A 108 1.65 -30.45 0.44
C PRO A 108 2.20 -31.87 0.59
N GLU A 109 3.52 -32.02 0.60
CA GLU A 109 4.16 -33.24 1.07
C GLU A 109 3.75 -33.51 2.52
N GLY A 110 3.37 -34.76 2.83
CA GLY A 110 2.80 -35.12 4.15
C GLY A 110 1.29 -34.85 4.30
N GLY A 111 0.63 -34.28 3.29
CA GLY A 111 -0.83 -34.16 3.23
C GLY A 111 -1.44 -33.41 4.42
N ILE A 112 -2.53 -33.94 5.00
CA ILE A 112 -3.23 -33.29 6.12
C ILE A 112 -2.36 -33.18 7.38
N ASN A 113 -1.42 -34.10 7.57
CA ASN A 113 -0.52 -34.05 8.73
C ASN A 113 0.41 -32.83 8.65
N PHE A 114 0.82 -32.41 7.45
CA PHE A 114 1.56 -31.17 7.27
C PHE A 114 0.68 -29.95 7.59
N ILE A 115 -0.57 -29.92 7.14
CA ILE A 115 -1.51 -28.82 7.46
C ILE A 115 -1.69 -28.66 8.98
N ARG A 116 -1.74 -29.76 9.72
CA ARG A 116 -1.85 -29.76 11.19
C ARG A 116 -0.61 -29.23 11.93
N THR A 117 0.50 -29.02 11.24
CA THR A 117 1.70 -28.41 11.84
C THR A 117 1.59 -26.89 11.99
N PHE A 118 0.67 -26.25 11.28
CA PHE A 118 0.43 -24.81 11.39
C PHE A 118 -0.44 -24.50 12.62
N HIS A 119 -0.11 -23.42 13.33
CA HIS A 119 -0.86 -22.98 14.51
C HIS A 119 -1.32 -21.55 14.32
N LYS A 120 -2.60 -21.24 14.58
CA LYS A 120 -3.06 -19.85 14.50
C LYS A 120 -2.29 -18.99 15.50
N GLN A 121 -1.79 -17.85 15.05
CA GLN A 121 -1.11 -16.90 15.93
C GLN A 121 -2.11 -16.31 16.93
N LYS A 122 -1.63 -15.96 18.13
CA LYS A 122 -2.46 -15.32 19.14
C LYS A 122 -2.73 -13.86 18.78
N GLU A 123 -1.71 -13.21 18.25
CA GLU A 123 -1.78 -11.87 17.71
C GLU A 123 -2.42 -11.91 16.32
N ASP A 124 -3.48 -11.12 16.17
CA ASP A 124 -4.08 -10.82 14.88
C ASP A 124 -3.03 -10.16 13.97
N GLN A 125 -3.06 -10.47 12.67
CA GLN A 125 -2.09 -10.02 11.68
C GLN A 125 -0.65 -10.52 11.89
N GLY A 126 -0.44 -11.44 12.84
CA GLY A 126 0.84 -12.09 13.11
C GLY A 126 1.15 -13.20 12.11
N VAL A 127 2.37 -13.21 11.57
CA VAL A 127 2.76 -14.24 10.59
C VAL A 127 3.36 -15.46 11.29
N ASN A 128 2.81 -16.64 11.00
CA ASN A 128 3.49 -17.92 11.23
C ASN A 128 4.71 -18.03 10.32
N LEU A 129 5.88 -17.67 10.82
CA LEU A 129 7.12 -18.02 10.14
C LEU A 129 7.65 -19.31 10.78
N PRO A 130 7.71 -20.44 10.03
CA PRO A 130 8.48 -21.59 10.45
C PRO A 130 9.92 -21.16 10.84
N PRO A 131 10.56 -21.81 11.82
CA PRO A 131 11.91 -21.45 12.28
C PRO A 131 12.95 -21.39 11.15
N ASN A 132 12.77 -22.19 10.10
CA ASN A 132 13.61 -22.24 8.90
C ASN A 132 13.18 -21.24 7.80
N LEU A 133 12.01 -20.61 7.90
CA LEU A 133 11.56 -19.57 6.98
C LEU A 133 12.15 -18.19 7.33
N ALA A 134 12.73 -18.03 8.52
CA ALA A 134 13.48 -16.83 8.89
C ALA A 134 14.57 -16.51 7.85
N GLU A 135 15.12 -17.50 7.15
CA GLU A 135 16.11 -17.31 6.08
C GLU A 135 15.49 -16.81 4.75
N LEU A 136 14.29 -17.30 4.39
CA LEU A 136 13.46 -16.78 3.29
C LEU A 136 12.87 -15.39 3.61
N VAL A 137 12.85 -15.02 4.88
CA VAL A 137 12.39 -13.71 5.36
C VAL A 137 13.56 -12.74 5.53
N THR A 138 14.77 -13.20 5.82
CA THR A 138 15.93 -12.31 6.00
C THR A 138 16.78 -12.17 4.74
N ASN A 139 16.89 -13.22 3.92
CA ASN A 139 17.66 -13.23 2.67
C ASN A 139 16.87 -13.54 1.37
N PRO A 140 15.59 -13.14 1.24
CA PRO A 140 14.93 -13.23 -0.04
C PRO A 140 15.56 -12.21 -1.01
N SER A 141 16.25 -12.72 -2.02
CA SER A 141 16.53 -11.97 -3.24
C SER A 141 15.21 -11.70 -3.95
N TYR A 142 14.43 -10.75 -3.46
CA TYR A 142 13.19 -10.34 -4.11
C TYR A 142 13.54 -9.60 -5.39
N VAL A 143 13.70 -10.36 -6.47
CA VAL A 143 13.86 -9.77 -7.81
C VAL A 143 12.63 -8.92 -8.07
N GLN A 144 12.86 -7.64 -8.33
CA GLN A 144 11.79 -6.72 -8.70
C GLN A 144 11.13 -7.23 -9.98
N SER A 145 9.80 -7.18 -10.01
CA SER A 145 9.02 -7.51 -11.19
C SER A 145 9.27 -6.49 -12.33
N PRO A 146 8.95 -6.82 -13.60
CA PRO A 146 9.08 -5.87 -14.69
C PRO A 146 8.34 -4.55 -14.43
N ASP A 147 8.91 -3.44 -14.88
CA ASP A 147 8.37 -2.10 -14.72
C ASP A 147 6.91 -1.97 -15.18
N SER A 148 6.54 -2.65 -16.26
CA SER A 148 5.16 -2.67 -16.78
C SER A 148 4.11 -3.22 -15.80
N LEU A 149 4.54 -3.97 -14.78
CA LEU A 149 3.72 -4.45 -13.68
C LEU A 149 3.86 -3.55 -12.44
N VAL A 150 5.10 -3.22 -12.06
CA VAL A 150 5.40 -2.46 -10.83
C VAL A 150 4.69 -1.10 -10.83
N TRP A 151 4.82 -0.33 -11.91
CA TRP A 151 4.29 1.04 -11.98
C TRP A 151 2.76 1.12 -11.99
N ARG A 152 2.03 -0.01 -12.01
CA ARG A 152 0.58 -0.03 -11.77
C ARG A 152 0.25 0.21 -10.30
N TYR A 153 1.07 -0.35 -9.41
CA TYR A 153 0.85 -0.34 -7.96
C TYR A 153 1.79 0.60 -7.21
N PHE A 154 2.66 1.31 -7.93
CA PHE A 154 3.75 2.12 -7.40
C PHE A 154 3.86 3.46 -8.11
N TYR A 155 4.09 4.53 -7.34
CA TYR A 155 4.35 5.87 -7.86
C TYR A 155 5.46 6.56 -7.07
N ASP A 156 6.50 7.04 -7.76
CA ASP A 156 7.63 7.74 -7.15
C ASP A 156 7.31 9.22 -6.89
N LEU A 157 6.43 9.48 -5.91
CA LEU A 157 5.92 10.82 -5.66
C LEU A 157 7.03 11.83 -5.33
N LYS A 158 8.04 11.45 -4.54
CA LYS A 158 9.17 12.34 -4.23
C LYS A 158 9.98 12.76 -5.47
N GLY A 159 10.05 11.90 -6.48
CA GLY A 159 10.74 12.15 -7.74
C GLY A 159 9.87 12.83 -8.79
N SER A 160 8.56 12.99 -8.53
CA SER A 160 7.62 13.53 -9.50
C SER A 160 7.67 15.06 -9.58
N LYS A 161 6.98 15.62 -10.58
CA LYS A 161 6.94 17.06 -10.84
C LYS A 161 6.47 17.86 -9.62
N GLU A 162 7.32 18.80 -9.20
CA GLU A 162 6.98 19.79 -8.18
C GLU A 162 6.21 20.97 -8.78
N TYR A 163 4.98 21.19 -8.33
CA TYR A 163 4.19 22.37 -8.65
C TYR A 163 4.43 23.43 -7.57
N ARG A 164 5.25 24.43 -7.90
CA ARG A 164 5.64 25.49 -6.97
C ARG A 164 4.62 26.62 -6.94
N PHE A 165 4.37 27.15 -5.75
CA PHE A 165 3.66 28.41 -5.51
C PHE A 165 4.46 29.25 -4.51
N PRO A 166 4.22 30.57 -4.38
CA PRO A 166 5.05 31.44 -3.54
C PRO A 166 5.23 30.96 -2.09
N GLY A 167 4.23 30.27 -1.54
CA GLY A 167 4.23 29.76 -0.17
C GLY A 167 4.65 28.29 -0.03
N GLY A 168 5.02 27.58 -1.08
CA GLY A 168 5.28 26.13 -0.97
C GLY A 168 5.32 25.33 -2.27
N VAL A 169 5.15 24.03 -2.13
CA VAL A 169 5.18 23.03 -3.21
C VAL A 169 4.07 22.01 -3.02
N ILE A 170 3.45 21.60 -4.12
CA ILE A 170 2.58 20.42 -4.17
C ILE A 170 3.11 19.42 -5.20
N GLN A 171 3.05 18.14 -4.86
CA GLN A 171 3.30 17.02 -5.78
C GLN A 171 2.06 16.11 -5.75
N LEU A 172 1.67 15.55 -6.89
CA LEU A 172 0.42 14.80 -7.03
C LEU A 172 0.67 13.42 -7.65
N ALA A 173 0.10 12.38 -7.04
CA ALA A 173 -0.10 11.05 -7.59
C ALA A 173 -1.59 10.91 -7.94
N GLN A 174 -1.92 11.14 -9.22
CA GLN A 174 -3.30 11.22 -9.69
C GLN A 174 -3.44 10.74 -11.14
N TYR A 175 -4.69 10.57 -11.57
CA TYR A 175 -5.00 10.43 -12.99
C TYR A 175 -4.84 11.77 -13.71
N TRP A 176 -4.14 11.75 -14.84
CA TRP A 176 -3.98 12.88 -15.73
C TRP A 176 -4.71 12.63 -17.04
N LYS A 177 -5.72 13.46 -17.34
CA LYS A 177 -6.43 13.39 -18.63
C LYS A 177 -5.52 13.68 -19.83
N ASN A 178 -4.55 14.57 -19.65
CA ASN A 178 -3.47 14.81 -20.61
C ASN A 178 -2.13 14.45 -19.96
N GLY A 179 -1.57 13.31 -20.35
CA GLY A 179 -0.32 12.77 -19.82
C GLY A 179 0.92 13.08 -20.66
N SER A 180 0.87 14.06 -21.57
CA SER A 180 1.99 14.34 -22.50
C SER A 180 3.31 14.70 -21.81
N GLU A 181 3.25 15.24 -20.59
CA GLU A 181 4.42 15.59 -19.78
C GLU A 181 4.81 14.49 -18.77
N LEU A 182 4.01 13.43 -18.65
CA LEU A 182 4.29 12.32 -17.75
C LEU A 182 5.37 11.43 -18.34
N SER A 183 6.25 10.93 -17.48
CA SER A 183 7.11 9.79 -17.83
C SER A 183 6.27 8.56 -18.16
N SER A 184 6.86 7.58 -18.87
CA SER A 184 6.20 6.29 -19.17
C SER A 184 5.67 5.59 -17.91
N HIS A 185 6.40 5.70 -16.80
CA HIS A 185 6.05 5.12 -15.52
C HIS A 185 4.84 5.80 -14.87
N GLU A 186 4.81 7.14 -14.89
CA GLU A 186 3.67 7.90 -14.39
C GLU A 186 2.41 7.69 -15.25
N GLN A 187 2.57 7.48 -16.56
CA GLN A 187 1.46 7.14 -17.46
C GLN A 187 0.84 5.79 -17.06
N ILE A 188 1.64 4.76 -16.81
CA ILE A 188 1.15 3.44 -16.37
C ILE A 188 0.32 3.58 -15.09
N PHE A 189 0.85 4.29 -14.08
CA PHE A 189 0.12 4.50 -12.83
C PHE A 189 -1.18 5.28 -13.05
N SER A 190 -1.11 6.40 -13.77
CA SER A 190 -2.25 7.28 -14.06
C SER A 190 -3.38 6.53 -14.77
N GLU A 191 -3.06 5.75 -15.80
CA GLU A 191 -4.04 4.96 -16.54
C GLU A 191 -4.62 3.83 -15.71
N PHE A 192 -3.77 3.12 -14.97
CA PHE A 192 -4.21 2.04 -14.08
C PHE A 192 -5.14 2.56 -12.99
N LEU A 193 -4.82 3.71 -12.39
CA LEU A 193 -5.68 4.35 -11.39
C LEU A 193 -7.07 4.66 -11.97
N ASN A 194 -7.15 5.18 -13.20
CA ASN A 194 -8.39 5.54 -13.87
C ASN A 194 -9.25 4.33 -14.30
N GLN A 195 -8.67 3.13 -14.37
CA GLN A 195 -9.42 1.90 -14.63
C GLN A 195 -10.24 1.43 -13.41
N HIS A 196 -9.99 1.99 -12.23
CA HIS A 196 -10.61 1.55 -10.98
C HIS A 196 -11.59 2.60 -10.45
N GLN A 197 -12.85 2.18 -10.27
CA GLN A 197 -13.86 3.04 -9.67
C GLN A 197 -13.52 3.40 -8.23
N ASN A 198 -13.88 4.62 -7.82
CA ASN A 198 -13.62 5.16 -6.48
C ASN A 198 -12.12 5.11 -6.09
N ALA A 199 -11.23 5.23 -7.07
CA ALA A 199 -9.82 5.45 -6.80
C ALA A 199 -9.61 6.81 -6.12
N LEU A 200 -8.66 6.86 -5.20
CA LEU A 200 -8.27 8.09 -4.52
C LEU A 200 -7.16 8.79 -5.31
N THR A 201 -7.01 10.09 -5.06
CA THR A 201 -5.85 10.86 -5.50
C THR A 201 -5.04 11.22 -4.25
N LEU A 202 -3.72 11.10 -4.34
CA LEU A 202 -2.82 11.43 -3.24
C LEU A 202 -1.93 12.61 -3.62
N SER A 203 -1.71 13.52 -2.70
CA SER A 203 -0.76 14.61 -2.90
C SER A 203 0.01 14.90 -1.63
N THR A 204 1.23 15.41 -1.78
CA THR A 204 1.98 16.02 -0.67
C THR A 204 1.95 17.53 -0.83
N LEU A 205 1.58 18.24 0.24
CA LEU A 205 1.61 19.69 0.31
C LEU A 205 2.66 20.12 1.34
N ARG A 206 3.70 20.81 0.87
CA ARG A 206 4.71 21.44 1.72
C ARG A 206 4.49 22.94 1.71
N ILE A 207 4.13 23.51 2.86
CA ILE A 207 4.00 24.96 3.04
C ILE A 207 5.25 25.46 3.77
N TYR A 208 5.91 26.47 3.23
CA TYR A 208 7.08 27.08 3.85
C TYR A 208 6.70 27.89 5.10
N ASN A 209 7.68 28.22 5.94
CA ASN A 209 7.44 29.06 7.11
C ASN A 209 6.78 30.38 6.70
N ASN A 210 5.68 30.75 7.37
CA ASN A 210 4.82 31.89 7.04
C ASN A 210 4.21 31.86 5.63
N GLY A 211 4.29 30.72 4.94
CA GLY A 211 3.63 30.48 3.67
C GLY A 211 2.13 30.22 3.86
N LEU A 212 1.39 30.36 2.76
CA LEU A 212 -0.05 30.12 2.70
C LEU A 212 -0.38 29.33 1.44
N ARG A 213 -1.18 28.27 1.60
CA ARG A 213 -1.96 27.72 0.50
C ARG A 213 -3.20 28.61 0.35
N GLN A 214 -3.33 29.28 -0.80
CA GLN A 214 -4.40 30.25 -1.03
C GLN A 214 -5.80 29.63 -0.78
N PRO A 215 -6.78 30.42 -0.29
CA PRO A 215 -8.16 29.97 -0.15
C PRO A 215 -8.68 29.38 -1.47
N HIS A 216 -9.25 28.18 -1.40
CA HIS A 216 -9.78 27.47 -2.55
C HIS A 216 -10.82 26.45 -2.09
N PHE A 217 -11.47 25.83 -3.06
CA PHE A 217 -12.36 24.69 -2.88
C PHE A 217 -12.16 23.73 -4.05
N HIS A 218 -12.61 22.48 -3.88
CA HIS A 218 -12.55 21.46 -4.92
C HIS A 218 -13.94 21.24 -5.49
N PHE A 219 -14.07 21.28 -6.82
CA PHE A 219 -15.36 21.11 -7.50
C PHE A 219 -15.83 19.65 -7.59
N ASN A 220 -14.92 18.71 -7.36
CA ASN A 220 -15.12 17.29 -7.67
C ASN A 220 -14.63 16.35 -6.56
N ALA A 221 -14.18 16.87 -5.42
CA ALA A 221 -13.56 16.06 -4.39
C ALA A 221 -13.82 16.60 -2.98
N ASN A 222 -13.96 15.68 -2.04
CA ASN A 222 -13.74 15.97 -0.63
C ASN A 222 -12.25 15.82 -0.33
N GLU A 223 -11.71 16.62 0.60
CA GLU A 223 -10.31 16.56 1.01
C GLU A 223 -10.18 15.98 2.43
N MET A 224 -9.21 15.09 2.60
CA MET A 224 -8.74 14.62 3.91
C MET A 224 -7.22 14.71 3.91
N GLY A 225 -6.65 15.18 5.01
CA GLY A 225 -5.21 15.36 5.14
C GLY A 225 -4.68 14.83 6.46
N TYR A 226 -3.39 14.53 6.47
CA TYR A 226 -2.62 14.18 7.66
C TYR A 226 -1.37 15.06 7.72
N VAL A 227 -1.15 15.74 8.84
CA VAL A 227 0.04 16.59 9.02
C VAL A 227 1.22 15.71 9.40
N ILE A 228 2.14 15.50 8.45
CA ILE A 228 3.36 14.70 8.67
C ILE A 228 4.33 15.42 9.62
N SER A 229 4.50 16.73 9.45
CA SER A 229 5.37 17.55 10.29
C SER A 229 4.97 19.03 10.24
N GLY A 230 5.41 19.78 11.26
CA GLY A 230 5.11 21.21 11.39
C GLY A 230 3.74 21.48 12.02
N CYS A 231 3.25 22.70 11.85
CA CYS A 231 1.93 23.12 12.31
C CYS A 231 1.28 24.03 11.27
N ALA A 232 -0.05 24.00 11.20
CA ALA A 232 -0.83 24.84 10.31
C ALA A 232 -2.13 25.25 10.99
N LYS A 233 -2.65 26.42 10.62
CA LYS A 233 -4.01 26.85 10.96
C LYS A 233 -4.90 26.66 9.75
N VAL A 234 -5.93 25.83 9.88
CA VAL A 234 -6.94 25.61 8.85
C VAL A 234 -8.20 26.38 9.23
N ILE A 235 -8.78 27.11 8.29
CA ILE A 235 -10.04 27.84 8.47
C ILE A 235 -10.98 27.34 7.38
N SER A 236 -12.06 26.66 7.79
CA SER A 236 -13.19 26.34 6.91
C SER A 236 -14.24 27.43 7.07
N LEU A 237 -14.77 27.92 5.96
CA LEU A 237 -15.95 28.78 5.92
C LEU A 237 -17.22 27.93 5.77
#